data_AF-A0A846NGB9-F1
#
_entry.id   AF-A0A846NGB9-F1
#
_cell.length_a   1.000
_cell.length_b   1.000
_cell.length_c   1.000
_cell.angle_alpha   90.00
_cell.angle_beta   90.00
_cell.angle_gamma   90.00
#
_symmetry.space_group_name_H-M   'P 1'
#
loop_
_entity.id
_entity.type
_entity.pdbx_description
1 polymer ?
#
loop_
_entity_poly.entity_id
_entity_poly.type
_entity_poly.pdbx_seq_one_letter_code
_entity_poly.pdbx_strand_id
1 'polypeptide(L)'
;MSEARDAWGSDTIISANFPETVCLQGVAAVERFTKEMLREVAPGDGFMLTVTEDIPYREPNDILEPSLTAITEVMWKHGKYPIKL
;
A
#
# COMPACT_ATOMS: atom_id res chain seq x y z
N MET A 1 11.27 3.22 -1.62
CA MET A 1 11.52 1.92 -2.30
C MET A 1 12.65 1.94 -3.34
N SER A 2 13.26 3.11 -3.64
CA SER A 2 14.37 3.23 -4.62
C SER A 2 15.55 2.32 -4.29
N GLU A 3 15.99 2.29 -3.02
CA GLU A 3 17.18 1.55 -2.61
C GLU A 3 17.10 0.05 -2.96
N ALA A 4 15.94 -0.58 -2.74
CA ALA A 4 15.72 -1.98 -3.09
C ALA A 4 15.74 -2.19 -4.61
N ARG A 5 15.16 -1.26 -5.38
CA ARG A 5 15.19 -1.31 -6.85
C ARG A 5 16.61 -1.13 -7.40
N ASP A 6 17.38 -0.21 -6.82
CA ASP A 6 18.77 0.05 -7.18
C ASP A 6 19.66 -1.17 -6.88
N ALA A 7 19.39 -1.88 -5.78
CA ALA A 7 20.15 -3.07 -5.39
C ALA A 7 19.77 -4.33 -6.17
N TRP A 8 18.49 -4.53 -6.51
CA TRP A 8 17.97 -5.79 -7.04
C TRP A 8 17.66 -5.77 -8.55
N GLY A 9 17.81 -4.62 -9.21
CA GLY A 9 17.58 -4.46 -10.65
C GLY A 9 16.11 -4.54 -11.05
N SER A 10 15.81 -4.41 -12.35
CA SER A 10 14.44 -4.35 -12.89
C SER A 10 13.70 -5.70 -12.92
N ASP A 11 14.43 -6.80 -12.92
CA ASP A 11 13.86 -8.14 -13.18
C ASP A 11 13.26 -8.79 -11.91
N THR A 12 13.44 -8.13 -10.76
CA THR A 12 12.94 -8.61 -9.46
C THR A 12 11.62 -7.93 -9.11
N ILE A 13 10.58 -8.70 -8.75
CA ILE A 13 9.37 -8.13 -8.17
C ILE A 13 9.65 -7.74 -6.71
N ILE A 14 9.42 -6.48 -6.37
CA ILE A 14 9.50 -5.99 -5.00
C ILE A 14 8.11 -6.12 -4.39
N SER A 15 7.99 -7.00 -3.41
CA SER A 15 6.80 -7.12 -2.58
C SER A 15 6.99 -6.28 -1.33
N ALA A 16 6.15 -5.27 -1.11
CA ALA A 16 6.16 -4.47 0.12
C ALA A 16 4.87 -4.67 0.89
N ASN A 17 5.02 -4.96 2.18
CA ASN A 17 3.88 -5.09 3.08
C ASN A 17 3.34 -3.71 3.48
N PHE A 18 2.02 -3.58 3.52
CA PHE A 18 1.36 -2.42 4.10
C PHE A 18 1.48 -2.51 5.63
N PRO A 19 1.97 -1.47 6.32
CA PRO A 19 2.11 -1.50 7.77
C PRO A 19 0.74 -1.40 8.45
N GLU A 20 0.37 -2.40 9.25
CA GLU A 20 -0.88 -2.43 10.02
C GLU A 20 -1.01 -1.22 10.96
N THR A 21 0.11 -0.73 11.50
CA THR A 21 0.13 0.44 12.38
C THR A 21 -0.43 1.72 11.73
N VAL A 22 -0.48 1.80 10.40
CA VAL A 22 -1.15 2.89 9.69
C VAL A 22 -2.66 2.77 9.77
N CYS A 23 -3.20 1.55 9.79
CA CYS A 23 -4.64 1.28 9.99
C CYS A 23 -5.14 1.82 11.34
N LEU A 24 -4.31 1.73 12.39
CA LEU A 24 -4.60 2.30 13.72
C LEU A 24 -4.76 3.84 13.72
N GLN A 25 -4.25 4.51 12.69
CA GLN A 25 -4.35 5.97 12.54
C GLN A 25 -5.61 6.41 11.78
N GLY A 26 -6.44 5.44 11.35
CA GLY A 26 -7.71 5.66 10.67
C GLY A 26 -7.60 5.78 9.14
N VAL A 27 -8.77 5.72 8.49
CA VAL A 27 -8.91 5.63 7.01
C VAL A 27 -8.16 6.73 6.26
N ALA A 28 -8.20 7.98 6.74
CA ALA A 28 -7.50 9.08 6.08
C ALA A 28 -5.96 8.91 6.08
N ALA A 29 -5.41 8.28 7.12
CA ALA A 29 -3.99 7.94 7.15
C ALA A 29 -3.67 6.80 6.18
N VAL A 30 -4.54 5.79 6.12
CA VAL A 30 -4.44 4.67 5.18
C VAL A 30 -4.41 5.18 3.74
N GLU A 31 -5.39 5.99 3.33
CA GLU A 31 -5.43 6.52 1.97
C GLU A 31 -4.18 7.34 1.60
N ARG A 32 -3.71 8.18 2.54
CA ARG A 32 -2.53 9.01 2.33
C ARG A 32 -1.29 8.14 2.14
N PHE A 33 -1.10 7.15 3.02
CA PHE A 33 0.05 6.26 2.98
C PHE A 33 0.05 5.38 1.72
N THR A 34 -1.11 4.83 1.31
CA THR A 34 -1.20 4.07 0.05
C THR A 34 -0.81 4.93 -1.16
N LYS A 35 -1.21 6.21 -1.19
CA LYS A 35 -0.78 7.15 -2.26
C LYS A 35 0.72 7.44 -2.21
N GLU A 36 1.31 7.58 -1.02
CA GLU A 36 2.75 7.76 -0.84
C GLU A 36 3.53 6.53 -1.35
N MET A 37 3.10 5.32 -1.00
CA MET A 37 3.68 4.09 -1.55
C MET A 37 3.63 4.08 -3.08
N LEU A 38 2.48 4.41 -3.69
CA LEU A 38 2.35 4.47 -5.15
C LEU A 38 3.27 5.52 -5.79
N ARG A 39 3.50 6.66 -5.15
CA ARG A 39 4.46 7.68 -5.64
C ARG A 39 5.89 7.19 -5.57
N GLU A 40 6.26 6.50 -4.49
CA GLU A 40 7.62 5.97 -4.33
C GLU A 40 7.99 4.91 -5.36
N VAL A 41 6.99 4.17 -5.86
CA VAL A 41 7.21 3.08 -6.83
C VAL A 41 6.96 3.51 -8.26
N ALA A 42 6.56 4.76 -8.51
CA ALA A 42 6.31 5.25 -9.86
C ALA A 42 7.54 5.01 -10.77
N PRO A 43 7.35 4.47 -12.00
CA PRO A 43 6.09 4.31 -12.72
C PRO A 43 5.30 3.02 -12.39
N GLY A 44 5.78 2.19 -11.46
CA GLY A 44 5.10 1.00 -10.95
C GLY A 44 5.69 -0.34 -11.41
N ASP A 45 6.89 -0.35 -11.99
CA ASP A 45 7.51 -1.57 -12.53
C ASP A 45 7.85 -2.58 -11.42
N GLY A 46 7.34 -3.81 -11.59
CA GLY A 46 7.69 -4.95 -10.74
C GLY A 46 7.40 -4.70 -9.27
N PHE A 47 6.26 -4.08 -8.94
CA PHE A 47 5.86 -3.80 -7.56
C PHE A 47 4.58 -4.55 -7.19
N MET A 48 4.54 -5.09 -5.97
CA MET A 48 3.37 -5.72 -5.37
C MET A 48 3.17 -5.19 -3.95
N LEU A 49 1.98 -4.64 -3.68
CA LEU A 49 1.56 -4.29 -2.33
C LEU A 49 0.90 -5.52 -1.70
N THR A 50 1.35 -5.90 -0.51
CA THR A 50 0.78 -7.01 0.26
C THR A 50 0.23 -6.53 1.60
N VAL A 51 -0.68 -7.32 2.18
CA VAL A 51 -1.11 -7.18 3.58
C VAL A 51 -0.93 -8.56 4.22
N THR A 52 0.08 -8.69 5.07
CA THR A 52 0.44 -9.96 5.74
C THR A 52 0.28 -9.89 7.27
N GLU A 53 0.10 -8.68 7.80
CA GLU A 53 -0.08 -8.43 9.22
C GLU A 53 -1.56 -8.56 9.60
N ASP A 54 -1.82 -8.98 10.84
CA ASP A 54 -3.18 -9.10 11.38
C ASP A 54 -3.69 -7.70 11.76
N ILE A 55 -4.57 -7.13 10.95
CA ILE A 55 -5.20 -5.84 11.26
C ILE A 55 -6.27 -6.08 12.33
N PRO A 56 -6.18 -5.42 13.50
CA PRO A 56 -7.09 -5.68 14.61
C PRO A 56 -8.55 -5.52 14.24
N TYR A 57 -9.34 -6.55 14.51
CA TYR A 57 -10.79 -6.50 14.45
C TYR A 57 -11.34 -6.61 15.88
N ARG A 58 -11.97 -5.53 16.37
CA ARG A 58 -12.61 -5.50 17.70
C ARG A 58 -13.91 -4.70 17.65
N GLU A 59 -15.04 -5.39 17.66
CA GLU A 59 -16.35 -4.78 17.89
C GLU A 59 -16.34 -3.88 19.15
N PRO A 60 -16.88 -2.63 19.08
CA PRO A 60 -17.56 -1.99 17.95
C PRO A 60 -16.64 -1.18 17.01
N ASN A 61 -15.33 -1.17 17.26
CA ASN A 61 -14.34 -0.35 16.54
C ASN A 61 -13.63 -1.18 15.47
N ASP A 62 -14.38 -1.65 14.47
CA ASP A 62 -13.80 -2.31 13.31
C ASP A 62 -12.94 -1.32 12.51
N ILE A 63 -11.66 -1.67 12.32
CA ILE A 63 -10.72 -0.95 11.46
C ILE A 63 -10.22 -1.82 10.31
N LEU A 64 -10.53 -3.12 10.29
CA LEU A 64 -10.08 -4.07 9.27
C LEU A 64 -10.77 -3.77 7.94
N GLU A 65 -12.10 -3.83 7.89
CA GLU A 65 -12.86 -3.60 6.65
C GLU A 65 -12.62 -2.18 6.08
N PRO A 66 -12.71 -1.09 6.88
CA PRO A 66 -12.49 0.25 6.35
C PRO A 66 -11.06 0.45 5.83
N SER A 67 -10.05 -0.14 6.47
CA SER A 67 -8.66 -0.02 6.01
C SER A 67 -8.42 -0.77 4.70
N LEU A 68 -8.90 -2.01 4.59
CA LEU A 68 -8.77 -2.79 3.36
C LEU A 68 -9.55 -2.15 2.20
N THR A 69 -10.73 -1.60 2.47
CA THR A 69 -11.50 -0.83 1.49
C THR A 69 -10.71 0.38 1.01
N ALA A 70 -10.16 1.19 1.94
CA ALA A 70 -9.38 2.37 1.58
C ALA A 70 -8.12 2.04 0.75
N ILE A 71 -7.38 0.99 1.12
CA ILE A 71 -6.21 0.52 0.35
C ILE A 71 -6.65 0.14 -1.06
N THR A 72 -7.67 -0.70 -1.19
CA THR A 72 -8.10 -1.24 -2.50
C THR A 72 -8.70 -0.16 -3.39
N GLU A 73 -9.44 0.81 -2.85
CA GLU A 73 -9.97 1.95 -3.62
C GLU A 73 -8.85 2.85 -4.15
N VAL A 74 -7.83 3.17 -3.34
CA VAL A 74 -6.68 3.96 -3.81
C VAL A 74 -5.92 3.19 -4.88
N MET A 75 -5.65 1.90 -4.68
CA MET A 75 -4.99 1.05 -5.67
C MET A 75 -5.78 0.98 -6.97
N TRP A 76 -7.11 0.80 -6.92
CA TRP A 76 -7.96 0.76 -8.09
C TRP A 76 -7.96 2.07 -8.88
N LYS A 77 -8.00 3.20 -8.16
CA LYS A 77 -8.08 4.54 -8.75
C LYS A 77 -6.74 5.01 -9.31
N HIS A 78 -5.64 4.74 -8.60
CA HIS A 78 -4.35 5.36 -8.85
C HIS A 78 -3.22 4.38 -9.19
N GLY A 79 -3.38 3.09 -8.90
CA GLY A 79 -2.38 2.04 -9.16
C GLY A 79 -2.37 1.51 -10.60
N LYS A 80 -3.00 2.21 -11.55
CA LYS A 80 -2.98 1.82 -12.97
C LYS A 80 -1.60 2.09 -13.55
N TYR A 81 -1.01 1.10 -14.19
CA TYR A 81 0.28 1.25 -14.85
C TYR A 81 0.18 2.04 -16.18
N PRO A 82 1.10 2.97 -16.46
CA PRO A 82 2.09 3.51 -15.54
C PRO A 82 1.40 4.43 -14.51
N ILE A 83 1.85 4.37 -13.26
CA ILE A 83 1.33 5.19 -12.17
C ILE A 83 1.62 6.67 -12.47
N LYS A 84 0.58 7.51 -12.35
CA LYS A 84 0.63 8.98 -12.57
C LYS A 84 -0.05 9.68 -11.38
N LEU A 85 0.72 10.04 -10.36
CA LEU A 85 0.24 10.55 -9.06
C LEU A 85 1.08 11.71 -8.53
#